data_AF-A0A1S8ABK9-F1
#
_entry.id   AF-A0A1S8ABK9-F1
#
_cell.length_a   1.000
_cell.length_b   1.000
_cell.length_c   1.000
_cell.angle_alpha   90.00
_cell.angle_beta   90.00
_cell.angle_gamma   90.00
#
_symmetry.space_group_name_H-M   'P 1'
#
loop_
_entity.id
_entity.type
_entity.pdbx_description
1 polymer ?
#
loop_
_entity_poly.entity_id
_entity_poly.type
_entity_poly.pdbx_seq_one_letter_code
_entity_poly.pdbx_strand_id
1 'polypeptide(L)' 'CRVKKRVERLAEDPRMVITTYEGRHVHSPSHDQEDSSQASSHLNNFFW' A
#
# COMPACT_ATOMS: atom_id res chain seq x y z
N CYS A 1 3.71 -13.85 6.11
CA CYS A 1 2.35 -14.03 5.57
C CYS A 1 2.41 -14.71 4.21
N ARG A 2 1.41 -15.52 3.82
CA ARG A 2 1.30 -16.07 2.45
C ARG A 2 0.24 -15.36 1.59
N VAL A 3 -0.39 -14.30 2.12
CA VAL A 3 -1.34 -13.48 1.38
C VAL A 3 -0.65 -12.83 0.19
N LYS A 4 -1.33 -12.81 -0.96
CA LYS A 4 -0.87 -12.13 -2.17
C LYS A 4 -1.83 -11.00 -2.51
N LYS A 5 -1.31 -9.95 -3.16
CA LYS A 5 -2.07 -8.84 -3.72
C LYS A 5 -1.74 -8.71 -5.20
N ARG A 6 -2.77 -8.66 -6.04
CA ARG A 6 -2.67 -8.27 -7.46
C ARG A 6 -3.33 -6.89 -7.63
N VAL A 7 -2.69 -6.02 -8.40
CA VAL A 7 -3.22 -4.68 -8.73
C VAL A 7 -3.25 -4.56 -10.24
N GLU A 8 -4.40 -4.15 -10.76
CA GLU A 8 -4.64 -3.97 -12.19
C GLU A 8 -5.41 -2.67 -12.43
N ARG A 9 -5.28 -2.12 -13.63
CA ARG A 9 -6.18 -1.07 -14.11
C ARG A 9 -7.26 -1.71 -14.95
N LEU A 10 -8.48 -1.21 -14.85
CA LEU A 10 -9.55 -1.63 -15.74
C LEU A 10 -9.19 -1.18 -17.17
N ALA A 11 -9.41 -2.04 -18.16
CA ALA A 11 -9.08 -1.73 -19.55
C ALA A 11 -9.99 -0.62 -20.10
N GLU A 12 -11.26 -0.64 -19.70
CA GLU A 12 -12.29 0.32 -20.11
C GLU A 12 -12.16 1.68 -19.42
N ASP A 13 -11.63 1.72 -18.20
CA ASP A 13 -11.35 2.96 -17.47
C ASP A 13 -9.99 2.89 -16.74
N PRO A 14 -8.92 3.51 -17.25
CA PRO A 14 -7.60 3.46 -16.64
C PRO A 14 -7.49 4.22 -15.31
N ARG A 15 -8.52 5.02 -14.95
CA ARG A 15 -8.63 5.66 -13.63
C ARG A 15 -9.13 4.68 -12.59
N MET A 16 -9.82 3.62 -13.00
CA MET A 16 -10.29 2.57 -12.11
C MET A 16 -9.17 1.56 -11.81
N VAL A 17 -8.99 1.26 -10.53
CA VAL A 17 -7.98 0.33 -10.03
C VAL A 17 -8.67 -0.85 -9.37
N ILE A 18 -8.36 -2.06 -9.83
CA ILE A 18 -8.85 -3.31 -9.27
C ILE A 18 -7.75 -3.88 -8.39
N THR A 19 -8.10 -4.19 -7.15
CA THR A 19 -7.18 -4.86 -6.22
C THR A 19 -7.77 -6.19 -5.78
N THR A 20 -7.02 -7.26 -6.02
CA THR A 20 -7.41 -8.62 -5.64
C THR A 20 -6.48 -9.13 -4.57
N TYR A 21 -7.05 -9.59 -3.46
CA TYR A 21 -6.32 -10.22 -2.36
C TYR A 21 -6.60 -11.72 -2.35
N GLU A 22 -5.54 -12.51 -2.26
CA GLU A 22 -5.60 -13.97 -2.16
C GLU A 22 -5.03 -14.42 -0.82
N GLY A 23 -5.81 -15.22 -0.07
CA GLY A 23 -5.41 -15.79 1.21
C GLY A 23 -5.87 -14.98 2.43
N ARG A 24 -5.48 -15.44 3.63
CA ARG A 24 -5.81 -14.80 4.92
C ARG A 24 -4.55 -14.53 5.74
N HIS A 25 -4.50 -13.38 6.39
CA HIS A 25 -3.45 -13.08 7.36
C HIS A 25 -3.56 -14.00 8.59
N VAL A 26 -2.42 -14.44 9.11
CA VAL A 26 -2.30 -15.26 10.34
C VAL A 26 -1.51 -14.52 11.43
N HIS A 27 -1.47 -13.21 11.33
CA HIS A 27 -0.84 -12.30 12.26
C HIS A 27 -1.65 -11.00 12.26
N SER A 28 -1.54 -10.23 13.34
CA SER A 28 -2.09 -8.88 13.39
C SER A 28 -1.39 -7.98 12.36
N PRO A 29 -2.07 -6.94 11.85
CA PRO A 29 -1.41 -5.87 11.09
C PRO A 29 -0.22 -5.32 11.88
N SER A 30 0.86 -4.94 11.18
CA SER A 30 1.92 -4.17 11.82
C SER A 30 1.34 -2.82 12.24
N HIS A 31 1.52 -2.46 13.50
CA HIS A 31 1.33 -1.08 13.94
C HIS A 31 2.63 -0.35 13.63
N ASP A 32 2.61 0.52 12.64
CA ASP A 32 3.62 1.56 12.53
C ASP A 32 3.33 2.52 13.70
N GLN A 33 3.94 2.27 14.86
CA GLN A 33 4.13 3.35 15.82
C GLN A 33 4.96 4.38 15.08
N GLU A 34 4.36 5.54 14.77
CA GLU A 34 5.09 6.74 14.41
C GLU A 34 6.08 7.01 15.56
N ASP A 35 7.29 6.47 15.43
CA ASP A 35 8.33 6.65 16.40
C ASP A 35 8.59 8.15 16.45
N SER A 36 8.16 8.75 17.55
CA SER A 36 8.04 10.19 17.76
C SER A 36 9.43 10.81 18.04
N SER A 37 10.43 10.41 17.27
CA SER A 37 11.81 10.83 17.45
C SER A 37 12.64 10.67 16.17
N GLN A 38 12.38 11.49 15.15
CA GLN A 38 13.39 12.37 14.54
C GLN A 38 12.86 13.13 13.34
N ALA A 39 13.15 14.42 13.36
CA ALA A 39 12.73 15.42 12.42
C ALA A 39 13.42 15.31 11.04
N SER A 40 12.74 15.93 10.06
CA SER A 40 13.27 16.65 8.90
C SER A 40 13.55 15.90 7.58
N SER A 41 12.93 16.46 6.54
CA SER A 41 13.25 16.39 5.10
C SER A 41 13.05 15.06 4.35
N HIS A 42 11.82 14.79 3.89
CA HIS A 42 11.64 14.33 2.51
C HIS A 42 10.21 14.53 1.96
N LEU A 43 9.58 15.67 2.27
CA LEU A 43 8.43 16.14 1.50
C LEU A 43 8.96 16.90 0.28
N ASN A 44 9.35 16.19 -0.78
CA ASN A 44 9.37 16.76 -2.11
C ASN A 44 9.44 15.68 -3.19
N ASN A 45 8.56 15.85 -4.19
CA ASN A 45 8.62 15.32 -5.55
C ASN A 45 8.24 13.85 -5.80
N PHE A 46 6.95 13.54 -5.75
CA PHE A 46 6.40 12.41 -6.54
C PHE A 46 5.08 12.80 -7.24
N PHE A 47 5.10 13.92 -7.95
CA PHE A 47 4.13 14.23 -8.99
C PHE A 47 4.88 14.51 -10.29
N TRP A 48 5.05 13.45 -11.09
CA TRP A 48 5.30 13.46 -12.53
C TRP A 48 4.70 12.18 -13.12
#